data_AF-F7MCR9-F1
#
_entry.id   AF-F7MCR9-F1
#
_cell.length_a   1.000
_cell.length_b   1.000
_cell.length_c   1.000
_cell.angle_alpha   90.00
_cell.angle_beta   90.00
_cell.angle_gamma   90.00
#
_symmetry.space_group_name_H-M   'P 1'
#
loop_
_entity.id
_entity.type
_entity.pdbx_description
1 polymer ?
#
loop_
_entity_poly.entity_id
_entity_poly.type
_entity_poly.pdbx_seq_one_letter_code
_entity_poly.pdbx_strand_id
1 'polypeptide(L)'
;PEDVFAEIPKLLAFIGSLPEWNGKLQPKAVPTRRSLDGGKVTDHHALLVTGEKPLFLSKEDSTVYHMIAGRMLEAFSEKCVKDTATVTAECAGVEFVAKGSIIRQAGWRAVYGKENGEENNSQEETAAIPCWQEGDTLALKAASITEGKTKPKPLHTEATLLSAMETAGKEIEDDALRQAMKDCGIGTPATRASIIETLFKRGYMERCKKSLVPTEKGLALYSVVKAMRIADVAMTGEWEKELARIERGELPADDFRRKIEAYTREITSELLSCDKLFARRDSGCKCPKCGAGTMQFYGKVVRCDNAECGLPVFRLKANRTLSDDEIKNLLTDGHTKLLKGFKSKQGKSFDAVVAFDGDYNTVFVFPERKSKATSAKRRK
;
A
#
# COMPACT_ATOMS: atom_id res chain seq x y z
N PRO A 1 -14.13 -8.21 -25.88
CA PRO A 1 -15.11 -8.21 -26.98
C PRO A 1 -14.78 -9.32 -28.01
N GLU A 2 -15.78 -9.86 -28.71
CA GLU A 2 -15.60 -11.05 -29.56
C GLU A 2 -14.72 -10.80 -30.80
N ASP A 3 -14.61 -9.54 -31.22
CA ASP A 3 -13.72 -9.04 -32.27
C ASP A 3 -12.22 -9.28 -31.97
N VAL A 4 -11.80 -9.11 -30.71
CA VAL A 4 -10.44 -9.37 -30.24
C VAL A 4 -10.05 -10.84 -30.43
N PHE A 5 -11.02 -11.77 -30.45
CA PHE A 5 -10.77 -13.21 -30.62
C PHE A 5 -10.03 -13.53 -31.92
N ALA A 6 -10.32 -12.78 -33.00
CA ALA A 6 -9.68 -12.96 -34.29
C ALA A 6 -8.25 -12.38 -34.35
N GLU A 7 -7.93 -11.44 -33.46
CA GLU A 7 -6.64 -10.73 -33.46
C GLU A 7 -5.60 -11.39 -32.55
N ILE A 8 -6.03 -12.00 -31.44
CA ILE A 8 -5.12 -12.63 -30.47
C ILE A 8 -4.11 -13.59 -31.13
N PRO A 9 -4.49 -14.51 -32.04
CA PRO A 9 -3.51 -15.38 -32.70
C PRO A 9 -2.43 -14.61 -33.47
N LYS A 10 -2.81 -13.51 -34.12
CA LYS A 10 -1.87 -12.65 -34.86
C LYS A 10 -0.92 -11.92 -33.91
N LEU A 11 -1.44 -11.38 -32.82
CA LEU A 11 -0.66 -10.69 -31.80
C LEU A 11 0.30 -11.65 -31.08
N LEU A 12 -0.13 -12.87 -30.77
CA LEU A 12 0.72 -13.91 -30.19
C LEU A 12 1.86 -14.32 -31.14
N ALA A 13 1.54 -14.51 -32.42
CA ALA A 13 2.55 -14.78 -33.45
C ALA A 13 3.55 -13.62 -33.58
N PHE A 14 3.05 -12.37 -33.53
CA PHE A 14 3.88 -11.19 -33.52
C PHE A 14 4.81 -11.15 -32.30
N ILE A 15 4.30 -11.34 -31.07
CA ILE A 15 5.11 -11.42 -29.85
C ILE A 15 6.18 -12.51 -30.00
N GLY A 16 5.80 -13.71 -30.46
CA GLY A 16 6.72 -14.84 -30.63
C GLY A 16 7.83 -14.60 -31.67
N SER A 17 7.64 -13.64 -32.59
CA SER A 17 8.66 -13.22 -33.56
C SER A 17 9.69 -12.24 -32.98
N LEU A 18 9.42 -11.66 -31.79
CA LEU A 18 10.35 -10.76 -31.13
C LEU A 18 11.50 -11.57 -30.51
N PRO A 19 12.76 -11.10 -30.63
CA PRO A 19 13.93 -11.83 -30.14
C PRO A 19 13.83 -12.27 -28.68
N GLU A 20 13.24 -11.44 -27.81
CA GLU A 20 13.11 -11.68 -26.37
C GLU A 20 12.16 -12.82 -26.02
N TRP A 21 11.22 -13.14 -26.92
CA TRP A 21 10.17 -14.15 -26.72
C TRP A 21 10.29 -15.34 -27.65
N ASN A 22 11.35 -15.38 -28.47
CA ASN A 22 11.56 -16.46 -29.42
C ASN A 22 11.61 -17.83 -28.70
N GLY A 23 10.84 -18.79 -29.21
CA GLY A 23 10.72 -20.12 -28.62
C GLY A 23 9.90 -20.20 -27.32
N LYS A 24 9.36 -19.08 -26.81
CA LYS A 24 8.46 -19.07 -25.63
C LYS A 24 6.99 -19.29 -25.99
N LEU A 25 6.63 -19.12 -27.26
CA LEU A 25 5.28 -19.39 -27.74
C LEU A 25 5.13 -20.88 -28.06
N GLN A 26 4.26 -21.57 -27.32
CA GLN A 26 3.88 -22.94 -27.65
C GLN A 26 2.98 -22.95 -28.90
N PRO A 27 3.20 -23.82 -29.89
CA PRO A 27 2.56 -23.76 -31.21
C PRO A 27 1.04 -24.02 -31.24
N LYS A 28 0.38 -24.22 -30.10
CA LYS A 28 -1.06 -24.55 -29.99
C LYS A 28 -1.80 -23.79 -28.88
N ALA A 29 -1.46 -22.52 -28.66
CA ALA A 29 -2.25 -21.63 -27.82
C ALA A 29 -3.61 -21.33 -28.48
N VAL A 30 -4.60 -22.22 -28.33
CA VAL A 30 -5.98 -21.95 -28.77
C VAL A 30 -6.63 -21.01 -27.74
N PRO A 31 -7.13 -19.83 -28.15
CA PRO A 31 -7.74 -18.90 -27.23
C PRO A 31 -8.94 -19.55 -26.52
N THR A 32 -9.00 -19.42 -25.19
CA THR A 32 -10.10 -19.99 -24.39
C THR A 32 -11.00 -18.89 -23.86
N ARG A 33 -12.27 -19.22 -23.59
CA ARG A 33 -13.22 -18.30 -22.94
C ARG A 33 -12.80 -17.85 -21.53
N ARG A 34 -11.73 -18.41 -20.95
CA ARG A 34 -11.19 -17.94 -19.67
C ARG A 34 -10.59 -16.55 -19.79
N SER A 35 -9.85 -16.29 -20.87
CA SER A 35 -9.16 -15.02 -21.11
C SER A 35 -9.93 -14.12 -22.09
N LEU A 36 -10.89 -14.70 -22.82
CA LEU A 36 -11.73 -14.02 -23.81
C LEU A 36 -13.21 -14.29 -23.53
N ASP A 37 -13.78 -13.51 -22.63
CA ASP A 37 -15.19 -13.60 -22.24
C ASP A 37 -15.89 -12.28 -22.52
N GLY A 38 -16.71 -12.24 -23.58
CA GLY A 38 -17.47 -11.05 -23.95
C GLY A 38 -18.44 -10.58 -22.86
N GLY A 39 -18.99 -11.50 -22.07
CA GLY A 39 -19.91 -11.19 -20.98
C GLY A 39 -19.24 -10.59 -19.73
N LYS A 40 -17.91 -10.57 -19.68
CA LYS A 40 -17.11 -9.96 -18.60
C LYS A 40 -16.37 -8.70 -19.02
N VAL A 41 -16.54 -8.29 -20.28
CA VAL A 41 -15.96 -7.05 -20.78
C VAL A 41 -16.90 -5.92 -20.37
N THR A 42 -16.36 -4.95 -19.64
CA THR A 42 -17.05 -3.69 -19.32
C THR A 42 -16.72 -2.65 -20.38
N ASP A 43 -16.44 -1.40 -20.02
CA ASP A 43 -16.07 -0.33 -20.96
C ASP A 43 -14.77 -0.61 -21.71
N HIS A 44 -13.85 -1.37 -21.10
CA HIS A 44 -12.53 -1.65 -21.64
C HIS A 44 -12.15 -3.12 -21.43
N HIS A 45 -11.33 -3.66 -22.33
CA HIS A 45 -10.73 -4.98 -22.16
C HIS A 45 -9.35 -4.90 -21.49
N ALA A 46 -8.77 -6.05 -21.12
CA ALA A 46 -7.43 -6.14 -20.56
C ALA A 46 -6.37 -5.55 -21.51
N LEU A 47 -5.27 -5.04 -20.96
CA LEU A 47 -4.16 -4.50 -21.77
C LEU A 47 -3.54 -5.58 -22.66
N LEU A 48 -3.37 -5.26 -23.95
CA LEU A 48 -2.73 -6.10 -24.95
C LEU A 48 -1.59 -5.31 -25.59
N VAL A 49 -0.61 -6.02 -26.16
CA VAL A 49 0.29 -5.39 -27.12
C VAL A 49 -0.46 -5.10 -28.42
N THR A 50 0.03 -4.12 -29.18
CA THR A 50 -0.41 -3.92 -30.56
C THR A 50 0.40 -4.80 -31.51
N GLY A 51 0.01 -4.87 -32.79
CA GLY A 51 0.80 -5.52 -33.84
C GLY A 51 1.99 -4.68 -34.36
N GLU A 52 2.25 -3.53 -33.74
CA GLU A 52 3.29 -2.59 -34.16
C GLU A 52 4.62 -2.91 -33.47
N LYS A 53 5.72 -2.82 -34.21
CA LYS A 53 7.07 -3.07 -33.67
C LYS A 53 7.41 -2.04 -32.59
N PRO A 54 7.80 -2.47 -31.37
CA PRO A 54 8.25 -1.56 -30.33
C PRO A 54 9.62 -0.99 -30.70
N LEU A 55 9.65 0.23 -31.23
CA LEU A 55 10.89 0.92 -31.61
C LEU A 55 11.20 2.05 -30.62
N PHE A 56 12.49 2.26 -30.34
CA PHE A 56 12.99 3.38 -29.54
C PHE A 56 12.37 3.52 -28.14
N LEU A 57 12.01 2.39 -27.50
CA LEU A 57 11.49 2.40 -26.14
C LEU A 57 12.58 2.80 -25.14
N SER A 58 12.19 3.61 -24.16
CA SER A 58 13.01 3.78 -22.94
C SER A 58 13.14 2.45 -22.20
N LYS A 59 14.05 2.37 -21.23
CA LYS A 59 14.21 1.17 -20.41
C LYS A 59 12.92 0.86 -19.63
N GLU A 60 12.27 1.90 -19.12
CA GLU A 60 11.03 1.81 -18.37
C GLU A 60 9.88 1.32 -19.28
N ASP A 61 9.72 1.92 -20.46
CA ASP A 61 8.67 1.53 -21.42
C ASP A 61 8.87 0.11 -21.93
N SER A 62 10.13 -0.26 -22.23
CA SER A 62 10.49 -1.63 -22.61
C SER A 62 10.10 -2.61 -21.50
N THR A 63 10.39 -2.28 -20.24
CA THR A 63 10.02 -3.14 -19.10
C THR A 63 8.51 -3.34 -19.02
N VAL A 64 7.72 -2.27 -19.16
CA VAL A 64 6.25 -2.36 -19.14
C VAL A 64 5.72 -3.14 -20.35
N TYR A 65 6.24 -2.88 -21.54
CA TYR A 65 5.87 -3.58 -22.76
C TYR A 65 6.10 -5.10 -22.64
N HIS A 66 7.29 -5.52 -22.20
CA HIS A 66 7.59 -6.93 -22.00
C HIS A 66 6.77 -7.54 -20.86
N MET A 67 6.37 -6.78 -19.85
CA MET A 67 5.44 -7.25 -18.83
C MET A 67 4.07 -7.59 -19.43
N ILE A 68 3.54 -6.73 -20.30
CA ILE A 68 2.26 -6.94 -20.99
C ILE A 68 2.38 -8.12 -21.97
N ALA A 69 3.41 -8.15 -22.81
CA ALA A 69 3.66 -9.22 -23.78
C ALA A 69 3.79 -10.59 -23.11
N GLY A 70 4.60 -10.68 -22.04
CA GLY A 70 4.78 -11.92 -21.30
C GLY A 70 3.51 -12.38 -20.60
N ARG A 71 2.74 -11.45 -20.01
CA ARG A 71 1.44 -11.78 -19.42
C ARG A 71 0.44 -12.30 -20.45
N MET A 72 0.47 -11.75 -21.65
CA MET A 72 -0.33 -12.24 -22.78
C MET A 72 0.09 -13.66 -23.16
N LEU A 73 1.38 -13.95 -23.28
CA LEU A 73 1.87 -15.32 -23.50
C LEU A 73 1.41 -16.30 -22.41
N GLU A 74 1.50 -15.92 -21.13
CA GLU A 74 1.03 -16.76 -20.01
C GLU A 74 -0.48 -17.03 -20.10
N ALA A 75 -1.29 -16.01 -20.40
CA ALA A 75 -2.75 -16.09 -20.44
C ALA A 75 -3.28 -17.03 -21.55
N PHE A 76 -2.48 -17.26 -22.58
CA PHE A 76 -2.79 -18.15 -23.71
C PHE A 76 -1.93 -19.42 -23.75
N SER A 77 -1.02 -19.60 -22.79
CA SER A 77 -0.25 -20.84 -22.63
C SER A 77 -1.09 -21.96 -22.02
N GLU A 78 -0.58 -23.19 -22.12
CA GLU A 78 -1.19 -24.35 -21.46
C GLU A 78 -1.21 -24.19 -19.92
N LYS A 79 -2.10 -24.94 -19.26
CA LYS A 79 -2.18 -24.94 -17.81
C LYS A 79 -0.92 -25.54 -17.20
N CYS A 80 -0.49 -24.99 -16.07
CA CYS A 80 0.46 -25.70 -15.20
C CYS A 80 -0.29 -26.86 -14.52
N VAL A 81 0.21 -28.08 -14.69
CA VAL A 81 -0.32 -29.29 -14.05
C VAL A 81 0.65 -29.76 -12.99
N LYS A 82 0.15 -30.00 -11.78
CA LYS A 82 0.93 -30.46 -10.64
C LYS A 82 0.26 -31.65 -9.98
N ASP A 83 1.06 -32.62 -9.57
CA ASP A 83 0.64 -33.63 -8.61
C ASP A 83 0.82 -33.04 -7.22
N THR A 84 -0.21 -33.10 -6.37
CA THR A 84 -0.13 -32.66 -4.98
C THR A 84 -0.37 -33.87 -4.09
N ALA A 85 0.53 -34.10 -3.14
CA ALA A 85 0.39 -35.13 -2.12
C ALA A 85 0.14 -34.46 -0.77
N THR A 86 -0.83 -35.00 -0.03
CA THR A 86 -1.06 -34.68 1.39
C THR A 86 -0.97 -36.00 2.13
N VAL A 87 -0.06 -36.08 3.08
CA VAL A 87 0.15 -37.27 3.91
C VAL A 87 -0.21 -36.90 5.32
N THR A 88 -1.13 -37.68 5.88
CA THR A 88 -1.50 -37.62 7.29
C THR A 88 -0.90 -38.83 7.99
N ALA A 89 -0.15 -38.61 9.05
CA ALA A 89 0.47 -39.67 9.83
C ALA A 89 0.23 -39.45 11.32
N GLU A 90 0.05 -40.54 12.06
CA GLU A 90 -0.07 -40.50 13.51
C GLU A 90 1.29 -40.81 14.15
N CYS A 91 1.67 -40.03 15.16
CA CYS A 91 2.79 -40.34 16.03
C CYS A 91 2.39 -40.06 17.48
N ALA A 92 2.47 -41.08 18.34
CA ALA A 92 2.10 -41.00 19.75
C ALA A 92 0.68 -40.43 20.00
N GLY A 93 -0.30 -40.82 19.17
CA GLY A 93 -1.69 -40.35 19.28
C GLY A 93 -1.94 -38.92 18.77
N VAL A 94 -0.95 -38.29 18.13
CA VAL A 94 -1.07 -36.95 17.54
C VAL A 94 -0.95 -37.04 16.03
N GLU A 95 -1.84 -36.34 15.33
CA GLU A 95 -1.86 -36.26 13.87
C GLU A 95 -0.85 -35.21 13.36
N PHE A 96 -0.06 -35.59 12.36
CA PHE A 96 0.86 -34.73 11.64
C PHE A 96 0.52 -34.73 10.15
N VAL A 97 0.64 -33.56 9.51
CA VAL A 97 0.36 -33.38 8.08
C VAL A 97 1.60 -32.91 7.34
N ALA A 98 1.96 -33.64 6.29
CA ALA A 98 2.96 -33.24 5.30
C ALA A 98 2.28 -32.96 3.95
N LYS A 99 2.66 -31.86 3.31
CA LYS A 99 2.17 -31.50 1.96
C LYS A 99 3.36 -31.30 1.03
N GLY A 100 3.19 -31.67 -0.23
CA GLY A 100 4.19 -31.44 -1.25
C GLY A 100 3.59 -31.53 -2.64
N SER A 101 4.28 -30.97 -3.63
CA SER A 101 3.81 -30.98 -5.01
C SER A 101 4.95 -31.14 -6.01
N ILE A 102 4.64 -31.77 -7.14
CA ILE A 102 5.56 -31.98 -8.27
C ILE A 102 4.91 -31.41 -9.53
N ILE A 103 5.62 -30.52 -10.24
CA ILE A 103 5.14 -29.98 -11.51
C ILE A 103 5.32 -31.05 -12.59
N ARG A 104 4.22 -31.50 -13.21
CA ARG A 104 4.22 -32.44 -14.34
C ARG A 104 4.27 -31.73 -15.68
N GLN A 105 3.62 -30.57 -15.75
CA GLN A 105 3.59 -29.70 -16.92
C GLN A 105 3.73 -28.26 -16.43
N ALA A 106 4.79 -27.57 -16.88
CA ALA A 106 5.03 -26.19 -16.48
C ALA A 106 3.94 -25.24 -17.00
N GLY A 107 3.46 -25.47 -18.23
CA GLY A 107 2.48 -24.62 -18.90
C GLY A 107 2.94 -23.16 -18.92
N TRP A 108 2.05 -22.23 -18.56
CA TRP A 108 2.34 -20.80 -18.47
C TRP A 108 3.58 -20.43 -17.64
N ARG A 109 4.00 -21.26 -16.66
CA ARG A 109 5.21 -20.99 -15.85
C ARG A 109 6.51 -21.01 -16.66
N ALA A 110 6.51 -21.68 -17.82
CA ALA A 110 7.68 -21.76 -18.70
C ALA A 110 7.98 -20.44 -19.44
N VAL A 111 7.01 -19.54 -19.54
CA VAL A 111 7.16 -18.24 -20.25
C VAL A 111 8.33 -17.45 -19.70
N TYR A 112 8.40 -17.28 -18.37
CA TYR A 112 9.52 -16.64 -17.68
C TYR A 112 10.62 -17.60 -17.24
N GLY A 113 10.59 -18.87 -17.69
CA GLY A 113 11.57 -19.89 -17.28
C GLY A 113 11.47 -20.28 -15.81
N LYS A 114 10.31 -20.09 -15.18
CA LYS A 114 10.07 -20.36 -13.75
C LYS A 114 9.51 -21.76 -13.53
N GLU A 115 10.14 -22.74 -14.17
CA GLU A 115 9.70 -24.14 -14.17
C GLU A 115 9.86 -24.79 -12.78
N ASN A 116 10.78 -24.28 -11.97
CA ASN A 116 11.13 -24.84 -10.65
C ASN A 116 10.40 -24.18 -9.46
N GLY A 117 9.40 -23.33 -9.69
CA GLY A 117 8.51 -22.86 -8.60
C GLY A 117 9.07 -21.76 -7.68
N GLU A 118 10.13 -21.06 -8.08
CA GLU A 118 10.84 -20.05 -7.26
C GLU A 118 10.04 -18.78 -6.86
N GLU A 119 8.76 -18.67 -7.21
CA GLU A 119 7.96 -17.46 -6.98
C GLU A 119 7.32 -17.36 -5.60
N ASN A 120 7.12 -18.48 -4.91
CA ASN A 120 6.59 -18.45 -3.55
C ASN A 120 7.71 -18.81 -2.58
N ASN A 121 7.99 -17.88 -1.67
CA ASN A 121 8.95 -18.02 -0.56
C ASN A 121 8.52 -19.09 0.48
N SER A 122 7.77 -20.10 0.06
CA SER A 122 7.31 -21.26 0.81
C SER A 122 7.92 -22.50 0.17
N GLN A 123 9.18 -22.79 0.53
CA GLN A 123 9.88 -24.03 0.17
C GLN A 123 9.08 -25.31 0.47
N GLU A 124 8.06 -25.23 1.34
CA GLU A 124 7.18 -26.32 1.73
C GLU A 124 6.29 -26.86 0.59
N GLU A 125 5.86 -26.03 -0.38
CA GLU A 125 4.93 -26.52 -1.43
C GLU A 125 5.63 -27.27 -2.57
N THR A 126 6.94 -27.11 -2.74
CA THR A 126 7.71 -27.70 -3.85
C THR A 126 8.54 -28.92 -3.44
N ALA A 127 8.45 -29.36 -2.18
CA ALA A 127 9.13 -30.56 -1.74
C ALA A 127 8.42 -31.80 -2.33
N ALA A 128 9.16 -32.63 -3.07
CA ALA A 128 8.67 -33.93 -3.50
C ALA A 128 8.48 -34.81 -2.26
N ILE A 129 7.24 -35.24 -1.99
CA ILE A 129 6.97 -36.27 -0.99
C ILE A 129 7.40 -37.62 -1.58
N PRO A 130 8.12 -38.47 -0.84
CA PRO A 130 8.40 -39.84 -1.28
C PRO A 130 7.10 -40.62 -1.56
N CYS A 131 7.15 -41.68 -2.37
CA CYS A 131 5.98 -42.51 -2.66
C CYS A 131 5.59 -43.40 -1.47
N TRP A 132 5.12 -42.80 -0.37
CA TRP A 132 4.53 -43.51 0.77
C TRP A 132 3.14 -44.02 0.44
N GLN A 133 2.75 -45.14 1.06
CA GLN A 133 1.46 -45.79 0.91
C GLN A 133 0.71 -45.82 2.24
N GLU A 134 -0.61 -45.99 2.17
CA GLU A 134 -1.42 -46.24 3.38
C GLU A 134 -0.94 -47.51 4.09
N GLY A 135 -0.75 -47.42 5.40
CA GLY A 135 -0.20 -48.50 6.22
C GLY A 135 1.32 -48.48 6.38
N ASP A 136 2.04 -47.61 5.65
CA ASP A 136 3.48 -47.45 5.85
C ASP A 136 3.80 -46.96 7.27
N THR A 137 4.78 -47.59 7.90
CA THR A 137 5.33 -47.15 9.19
C THR A 137 6.63 -46.38 8.95
N LEU A 138 6.61 -45.08 9.26
CA LEU A 138 7.76 -44.19 9.06
C LEU A 138 8.61 -44.09 10.34
N ALA A 139 9.93 -44.21 10.20
CA ALA A 139 10.84 -44.05 11.33
C ALA A 139 11.03 -42.57 11.68
N LEU A 140 10.66 -42.18 12.91
CA LEU A 140 10.93 -40.85 13.46
C LEU A 140 12.44 -40.67 13.67
N LYS A 141 13.07 -39.81 12.85
CA LYS A 141 14.52 -39.54 12.95
C LYS A 141 14.86 -38.48 13.99
N ALA A 142 14.06 -37.42 14.07
CA ALA A 142 14.27 -36.31 14.98
C ALA A 142 12.95 -35.55 15.19
N ALA A 143 12.84 -34.90 16.33
CA ALA A 143 11.82 -33.91 16.60
C ALA A 143 12.50 -32.64 17.11
N SER A 144 11.97 -31.48 16.74
CA SER A 144 12.45 -30.19 17.23
C SER A 144 11.25 -29.31 17.58
N ILE A 145 11.47 -28.38 18.50
CA ILE A 145 10.49 -27.37 18.87
C ILE A 145 10.77 -26.13 18.02
N THR A 146 9.77 -25.67 17.29
CA THR A 146 9.85 -24.40 16.55
C THR A 146 9.32 -23.26 17.42
N GLU A 147 10.18 -22.31 17.75
CA GLU A 147 9.77 -21.10 18.45
C GLU A 147 9.40 -20.00 17.45
N GLY A 148 8.15 -19.53 17.53
CA GLY A 148 7.63 -18.43 16.72
C GLY A 148 7.30 -17.21 17.56
N LYS A 149 7.42 -16.02 16.96
CA LYS A 149 6.83 -14.77 17.51
C LYS A 149 5.91 -14.16 16.48
N THR A 150 4.76 -13.68 16.91
CA THR A 150 3.88 -12.88 16.06
C THR A 150 4.60 -11.62 15.61
N LYS A 151 4.40 -11.25 14.35
CA LYS A 151 4.93 -10.02 13.78
C LYS A 151 3.78 -9.03 13.58
N PRO A 152 4.00 -7.74 13.83
CA PRO A 152 3.01 -6.72 13.45
C PRO A 152 2.78 -6.76 11.94
N LYS A 153 1.58 -6.33 11.50
CA LYS A 153 1.29 -6.18 10.07
C LYS A 153 2.35 -5.27 9.42
N PRO A 154 2.90 -5.64 8.26
CA PRO A 154 3.88 -4.81 7.58
C PRO A 154 3.24 -3.49 7.16
N LEU A 155 4.04 -2.42 7.15
CA LEU A 155 3.61 -1.15 6.57
C LEU A 155 3.35 -1.32 5.08
N HIS A 156 2.39 -0.55 4.55
CA HIS A 156 2.09 -0.58 3.13
C HIS A 156 3.30 -0.11 2.29
N THR A 157 3.55 -0.80 1.19
CA THR A 157 4.22 -0.27 -0.01
C THR A 157 3.18 0.29 -0.98
N GLU A 158 3.60 0.95 -2.06
CA GLU A 158 2.66 1.41 -3.12
C GLU A 158 1.83 0.28 -3.68
N ALA A 159 2.45 -0.84 -4.04
CA ALA A 159 1.74 -2.02 -4.54
C ALA A 159 0.71 -2.55 -3.55
N THR A 160 1.07 -2.65 -2.25
CA THR A 160 0.12 -3.14 -1.25
C THR A 160 -0.96 -2.11 -0.88
N LEU A 161 -0.69 -0.81 -1.01
CA LEU A 161 -1.70 0.23 -0.79
C LEU A 161 -2.68 0.27 -1.97
N LEU A 162 -2.19 0.20 -3.20
CA LEU A 162 -3.02 0.05 -4.40
C LEU A 162 -3.93 -1.17 -4.23
N SER A 163 -3.36 -2.35 -3.91
CA SER A 163 -4.14 -3.57 -3.65
C SER A 163 -5.18 -3.40 -2.54
N ALA A 164 -4.85 -2.68 -1.46
CA ALA A 164 -5.78 -2.36 -0.40
C ALA A 164 -6.92 -1.43 -0.88
N MET A 165 -6.63 -0.47 -1.76
CA MET A 165 -7.66 0.40 -2.36
C MET A 165 -8.60 -0.40 -3.27
N GLU A 166 -8.10 -1.33 -4.08
CA GLU A 166 -8.96 -2.16 -4.95
C GLU A 166 -9.84 -3.11 -4.14
N THR A 167 -9.36 -3.55 -2.97
CA THR A 167 -10.03 -4.57 -2.15
C THR A 167 -10.63 -4.02 -0.86
N ALA A 168 -10.75 -2.69 -0.75
CA ALA A 168 -11.17 -2.00 0.47
C ALA A 168 -12.55 -2.45 0.98
N GLY A 169 -13.41 -2.95 0.09
CA GLY A 169 -14.73 -3.50 0.44
C GLY A 169 -14.71 -4.88 1.11
N LYS A 170 -13.57 -5.58 1.18
CA LYS A 170 -13.50 -6.97 1.70
C LYS A 170 -13.90 -7.10 3.18
N GLU A 171 -13.68 -6.05 3.97
CA GLU A 171 -13.98 -6.02 5.40
C GLU A 171 -15.37 -5.43 5.71
N ILE A 172 -16.16 -5.05 4.68
CA ILE A 172 -17.53 -4.57 4.86
C ILE A 172 -18.44 -5.76 5.16
N GLU A 173 -19.18 -5.68 6.28
CA GLU A 173 -20.09 -6.74 6.73
C GLU A 173 -21.35 -6.87 5.86
N ASP A 174 -21.87 -5.76 5.34
CA ASP A 174 -23.03 -5.77 4.45
C ASP A 174 -22.67 -6.35 3.07
N ASP A 175 -23.29 -7.47 2.73
CA ASP A 175 -23.02 -8.20 1.48
C ASP A 175 -23.33 -7.39 0.22
N ALA A 176 -24.36 -6.56 0.25
CA ALA A 176 -24.75 -5.76 -0.91
C ALA A 176 -23.74 -4.61 -1.16
N LEU A 177 -23.24 -3.97 -0.10
CA LEU A 177 -22.19 -2.96 -0.17
C LEU A 177 -20.84 -3.56 -0.54
N ARG A 178 -20.49 -4.71 0.05
CA ARG A 178 -19.29 -5.47 -0.30
C ARG A 178 -19.29 -5.86 -1.78
N GLN A 179 -20.44 -6.27 -2.32
CA GLN A 179 -20.57 -6.61 -3.73
C GLN A 179 -20.48 -5.38 -4.64
N ALA A 180 -21.05 -4.23 -4.25
CA ALA A 180 -20.88 -2.97 -4.99
C ALA A 180 -19.42 -2.49 -5.02
N MET A 181 -18.67 -2.70 -3.94
CA MET A 181 -17.26 -2.33 -3.82
C MET A 181 -16.29 -3.32 -4.46
N LYS A 182 -16.75 -4.51 -4.87
CA LYS A 182 -15.89 -5.59 -5.35
C LYS A 182 -15.12 -5.22 -6.62
N ASP A 183 -15.74 -4.42 -7.49
CA ASP A 183 -15.20 -4.08 -8.80
C ASP A 183 -14.56 -2.68 -8.80
N CYS A 184 -15.14 -1.71 -8.07
CA CYS A 184 -14.63 -0.34 -8.00
C CYS A 184 -13.58 -0.12 -6.89
N GLY A 185 -13.66 -0.78 -5.74
CA GLY A 185 -12.85 -0.44 -4.56
C GLY A 185 -12.96 1.05 -4.19
N ILE A 186 -11.91 1.63 -3.62
CA ILE A 186 -11.80 3.09 -3.43
C ILE A 186 -11.15 3.71 -4.66
N GLY A 187 -11.95 4.39 -5.46
CA GLY A 187 -11.54 5.03 -6.71
C GLY A 187 -11.24 4.03 -7.83
N THR A 188 -11.22 4.50 -9.07
CA THR A 188 -11.04 3.66 -10.26
C THR A 188 -9.57 3.32 -10.52
N PRO A 189 -9.27 2.23 -11.26
CA PRO A 189 -7.88 1.86 -11.61
C PRO A 189 -7.05 3.02 -12.18
N ALA A 190 -7.66 3.92 -12.96
CA ALA A 190 -7.01 5.08 -13.56
C ALA A 190 -6.64 6.20 -12.56
N THR A 191 -7.30 6.25 -11.40
CA THR A 191 -7.18 7.38 -10.45
C THR A 191 -6.42 7.03 -9.16
N ARG A 192 -6.30 5.74 -8.80
CA ARG A 192 -5.65 5.33 -7.54
C ARG A 192 -4.20 5.81 -7.43
N ALA A 193 -3.41 5.67 -8.49
CA ALA A 193 -2.02 6.11 -8.49
C ALA A 193 -1.88 7.63 -8.31
N SER A 194 -2.72 8.43 -8.98
CA SER A 194 -2.68 9.89 -8.86
C SER A 194 -3.17 10.39 -7.49
N ILE A 195 -4.08 9.66 -6.83
CA ILE A 195 -4.47 9.92 -5.44
C ILE A 195 -3.28 9.72 -4.51
N ILE A 196 -2.53 8.61 -4.65
CA ILE A 196 -1.32 8.37 -3.85
C ILE A 196 -0.28 9.48 -4.08
N GLU A 197 -0.06 9.88 -5.33
CA GLU A 197 0.83 11.02 -5.65
C GLU A 197 0.34 12.34 -5.05
N THR A 198 -0.97 12.56 -5.00
CA THR A 198 -1.55 13.73 -4.34
C THR A 198 -1.29 13.74 -2.84
N LEU A 199 -1.32 12.57 -2.17
CA LEU A 199 -0.99 12.45 -0.75
C LEU A 199 0.48 12.78 -0.48
N PHE A 200 1.41 12.40 -1.39
CA PHE A 200 2.81 12.82 -1.32
C PHE A 200 2.97 14.32 -1.56
N LYS A 201 2.38 14.86 -2.64
CA LYS A 201 2.46 16.28 -3.00
C LYS A 201 1.92 17.19 -1.91
N ARG A 202 0.87 16.77 -1.21
CA ARG A 202 0.28 17.50 -0.06
C ARG A 202 1.06 17.30 1.25
N GLY A 203 2.06 16.42 1.25
CA GLY A 203 2.90 16.12 2.40
C GLY A 203 2.17 15.37 3.51
N TYR A 204 1.18 14.53 3.18
CA TYR A 204 0.46 13.70 4.16
C TYR A 204 1.14 12.35 4.42
N MET A 205 1.93 11.89 3.46
CA MET A 205 2.72 10.67 3.57
C MET A 205 4.06 10.84 2.86
N GLU A 206 5.00 9.96 3.14
CA GLU A 206 6.33 9.94 2.53
C GLU A 206 6.81 8.51 2.27
N ARG A 207 7.75 8.39 1.31
CA ARG A 207 8.42 7.13 1.01
C ARG A 207 9.59 6.93 1.98
N CYS A 208 9.51 5.87 2.78
CA CYS A 208 10.58 5.39 3.64
C CYS A 208 11.13 4.07 3.10
N LYS A 209 12.16 4.16 2.25
CA LYS A 209 12.59 3.04 1.40
C LYS A 209 11.39 2.57 0.56
N LYS A 210 11.00 1.30 0.66
CA LYS A 210 9.83 0.73 -0.01
C LYS A 210 8.50 0.95 0.72
N SER A 211 8.54 1.40 1.97
CA SER A 211 7.35 1.55 2.81
C SER A 211 6.81 2.96 2.77
N LEU A 212 5.49 3.08 2.87
CA LEU A 212 4.74 4.32 2.95
C LEU A 212 4.45 4.60 4.40
N VAL A 213 4.81 5.79 4.86
CA VAL A 213 4.54 6.22 6.24
C VAL A 213 3.81 7.56 6.24
N PRO A 214 2.82 7.75 7.12
CA PRO A 214 2.17 9.04 7.25
C PRO A 214 3.14 10.05 7.86
N THR A 215 3.10 11.29 7.39
CA THR A 215 3.82 12.40 8.01
C THR A 215 3.08 12.87 9.26
N GLU A 216 3.68 13.76 10.03
CA GLU A 216 3.04 14.42 11.16
C GLU A 216 1.78 15.18 10.73
N LYS A 217 1.82 15.82 9.56
CA LYS A 217 0.68 16.50 8.94
C LYS A 217 -0.44 15.52 8.60
N GLY A 218 -0.11 14.36 8.02
CA GLY A 218 -1.07 13.30 7.72
C GLY A 218 -1.73 12.72 8.97
N LEU A 219 -0.95 12.44 10.02
CA LEU A 219 -1.45 11.94 11.31
C LEU A 219 -2.32 12.96 12.05
N ALA A 220 -2.02 14.25 11.91
CA ALA A 220 -2.85 15.31 12.44
C ALA A 220 -4.22 15.31 11.77
N LEU A 221 -4.26 15.35 10.43
CA LEU A 221 -5.51 15.30 9.65
C LEU A 221 -6.31 14.03 9.95
N TYR A 222 -5.67 12.86 9.88
CA TYR A 222 -6.31 11.58 10.17
C TYR A 222 -6.98 11.58 11.55
N SER A 223 -6.33 12.12 12.59
CA SER A 223 -6.90 12.12 13.94
C SER A 223 -8.14 13.00 14.13
N VAL A 224 -8.38 13.91 13.19
CA VAL A 224 -9.61 14.72 13.12
C VAL A 224 -10.70 13.92 12.43
N VAL A 225 -10.41 13.38 11.24
CA VAL A 225 -11.45 12.81 10.35
C VAL A 225 -11.72 11.33 10.55
N LYS A 226 -10.85 10.57 11.24
CA LYS A 226 -10.93 9.09 11.30
C LYS A 226 -12.22 8.50 11.87
N ALA A 227 -12.98 9.27 12.65
CA ALA A 227 -14.25 8.85 13.24
C ALA A 227 -15.45 9.48 12.52
N MET A 228 -15.19 10.34 11.53
CA MET A 228 -16.21 10.99 10.73
C MET A 228 -16.54 10.13 9.53
N ARG A 229 -17.77 10.26 9.05
CA ARG A 229 -18.29 9.51 7.91
C ARG A 229 -17.48 9.72 6.62
N ILE A 230 -16.83 10.87 6.46
CA ILE A 230 -15.94 11.17 5.32
C ILE A 230 -14.73 10.23 5.20
N ALA A 231 -14.32 9.59 6.30
CA ALA A 231 -13.22 8.63 6.33
C ALA A 231 -13.69 7.17 6.29
N ASP A 232 -15.01 6.94 6.21
CA ASP A 232 -15.59 5.60 6.13
C ASP A 232 -15.56 5.07 4.68
N VAL A 233 -14.95 3.91 4.51
CA VAL A 233 -14.87 3.21 3.23
C VAL A 233 -16.25 2.75 2.75
N ALA A 234 -17.14 2.39 3.67
CA ALA A 234 -18.50 1.96 3.33
C ALA A 234 -19.29 3.06 2.62
N MET A 235 -19.09 4.32 2.99
CA MET A 235 -19.71 5.48 2.33
C MET A 235 -19.35 5.57 0.85
N THR A 236 -18.13 5.16 0.47
CA THR A 236 -17.73 5.13 -0.95
C THR A 236 -18.52 4.05 -1.70
N GLY A 237 -18.72 2.89 -1.10
CA GLY A 237 -19.53 1.81 -1.68
C GLY A 237 -21.01 2.16 -1.83
N GLU A 238 -21.56 2.91 -0.88
CA GLU A 238 -22.91 3.45 -0.99
C GLU A 238 -23.06 4.38 -2.20
N TRP A 239 -22.10 5.28 -2.43
CA TRP A 239 -22.14 6.19 -3.56
C TRP A 239 -21.99 5.46 -4.89
N GLU A 240 -21.04 4.54 -5.02
CA GLU A 240 -20.87 3.71 -6.23
C GLU A 240 -22.14 2.91 -6.55
N LYS A 241 -22.80 2.36 -5.51
CA LYS A 241 -24.10 1.68 -5.68
C LYS A 241 -25.18 2.61 -6.19
N GLU A 242 -25.29 3.84 -5.68
CA GLU A 242 -26.26 4.82 -6.17
C GLU A 242 -25.94 5.31 -7.58
N LEU A 243 -24.67 5.54 -7.92
CA LEU A 243 -24.22 5.90 -9.27
C LEU A 243 -24.54 4.81 -10.29
N ALA A 244 -24.29 3.54 -9.95
CA ALA A 244 -24.65 2.42 -10.83
C ALA A 244 -26.17 2.30 -11.03
N ARG A 245 -26.98 2.65 -10.03
CA ARG A 245 -28.46 2.71 -10.18
C ARG A 245 -28.88 3.86 -11.11
N ILE A 246 -28.19 5.00 -11.05
CA ILE A 246 -28.43 6.11 -11.99
C ILE A 246 -28.11 5.68 -13.42
N GLU A 247 -26.97 5.02 -13.63
CA GLU A 247 -26.56 4.50 -14.95
C GLU A 247 -27.61 3.56 -15.55
N ARG A 248 -28.23 2.70 -14.73
CA ARG A 248 -29.32 1.80 -15.15
C ARG A 248 -30.70 2.48 -15.24
N GLY A 249 -30.81 3.76 -14.91
CA GLY A 249 -32.08 4.50 -14.90
C GLY A 249 -33.01 4.18 -13.72
N GLU A 250 -32.51 3.51 -12.68
CA GLU A 250 -33.27 3.10 -11.48
C GLU A 250 -33.33 4.17 -10.39
N LEU A 251 -32.52 5.23 -10.49
CA LEU A 251 -32.48 6.35 -9.56
C LEU A 251 -32.31 7.67 -10.35
N PRO A 252 -33.14 8.69 -10.13
CA PRO A 252 -32.93 10.01 -10.73
C PRO A 252 -31.63 10.65 -10.21
N ALA A 253 -30.81 11.19 -11.12
CA ALA A 253 -29.56 11.87 -10.75
C ALA A 253 -29.77 13.06 -9.79
N ASP A 254 -30.93 13.72 -9.88
CA ASP A 254 -31.31 14.83 -9.01
C ASP A 254 -31.50 14.40 -7.54
N ASP A 255 -31.93 13.17 -7.29
CA ASP A 255 -32.07 12.63 -5.93
C ASP A 255 -30.69 12.45 -5.29
N PHE A 256 -29.76 11.87 -6.04
CA PHE A 256 -28.37 11.72 -5.59
C PHE A 256 -27.73 13.08 -5.32
N ARG A 257 -27.89 14.07 -6.23
CA ARG A 257 -27.36 15.42 -6.03
C ARG A 257 -27.86 16.07 -4.75
N ARG A 258 -29.17 15.97 -4.46
CA ARG A 258 -29.74 16.52 -3.21
C ARG A 258 -29.15 15.87 -1.96
N LYS A 259 -28.88 14.56 -1.99
CA LYS A 259 -28.22 13.86 -0.88
C LYS A 259 -26.79 14.33 -0.68
N ILE A 260 -26.03 14.51 -1.76
CA ILE A 260 -24.65 15.03 -1.70
C ILE A 260 -24.62 16.46 -1.15
N GLU A 261 -25.55 17.32 -1.56
CA GLU A 261 -25.67 18.68 -1.00
C GLU A 261 -25.98 18.66 0.51
N ALA A 262 -26.93 17.83 0.94
CA ALA A 262 -27.29 17.69 2.35
C ALA A 262 -26.09 17.19 3.17
N TYR A 263 -25.42 16.13 2.71
CA TYR A 263 -24.21 15.61 3.34
C TYR A 263 -23.09 16.66 3.38
N THR A 264 -22.89 17.43 2.32
CA THR A 264 -21.88 18.49 2.28
C THR A 264 -22.15 19.57 3.33
N ARG A 265 -23.42 19.95 3.54
CA ARG A 265 -23.80 20.88 4.61
C ARG A 265 -23.53 20.28 5.99
N GLU A 266 -23.92 19.03 6.20
CA GLU A 266 -23.72 18.29 7.46
C GLU A 266 -22.23 18.20 7.82
N ILE A 267 -21.39 17.65 6.94
CA ILE A 267 -19.96 17.46 7.22
C ILE A 267 -19.23 18.79 7.39
N THR A 268 -19.63 19.84 6.67
CA THR A 268 -19.05 21.17 6.84
C THR A 268 -19.38 21.72 8.22
N SER A 269 -20.63 21.58 8.67
CA SER A 269 -21.04 21.97 10.02
C SER A 269 -20.31 21.18 11.10
N GLU A 270 -20.20 19.86 10.94
CA GLU A 270 -19.47 18.98 11.87
C GLU A 270 -18.00 19.39 11.98
N LEU A 271 -17.33 19.61 10.84
CA LEU A 271 -15.94 20.04 10.80
C LEU A 271 -15.77 21.39 11.50
N LEU A 272 -16.61 22.39 11.20
CA LEU A 272 -16.56 23.72 11.83
C LEU A 272 -16.81 23.68 13.33
N SER A 273 -17.61 22.73 13.81
CA SER A 273 -17.85 22.50 15.23
C SER A 273 -16.75 21.68 15.92
N CYS A 274 -15.79 21.14 15.17
CA CYS A 274 -14.76 20.28 15.73
C CYS A 274 -13.73 21.10 16.52
N ASP A 275 -13.80 21.03 17.85
CA ASP A 275 -12.85 21.68 18.75
C ASP A 275 -11.39 21.30 18.48
N LYS A 276 -11.11 20.10 17.95
CA LYS A 276 -9.74 19.72 17.58
C LYS A 276 -9.15 20.58 16.46
N LEU A 277 -10.01 21.15 15.61
CA LEU A 277 -9.65 22.06 14.52
C LEU A 277 -9.75 23.53 14.93
N PHE A 278 -10.72 23.89 15.76
CA PHE A 278 -11.10 25.30 15.98
C PHE A 278 -10.96 25.79 17.43
N ALA A 279 -10.93 24.90 18.44
CA ALA A 279 -10.64 25.31 19.81
C ALA A 279 -9.15 25.70 19.91
N ARG A 280 -8.93 27.01 19.98
CA ARG A 280 -7.61 27.61 20.11
C ARG A 280 -7.39 28.10 21.53
N ARG A 281 -6.19 27.88 22.04
CA ARG A 281 -5.68 28.57 23.22
C ARG A 281 -4.54 29.47 22.80
N ASP A 282 -4.50 30.68 23.33
CA ASP A 282 -3.39 31.58 23.06
C ASP A 282 -2.10 31.00 23.67
N SER A 283 -1.02 30.98 22.90
CA SER A 283 0.29 30.57 23.44
C SER A 283 0.95 31.67 24.27
N GLY A 284 0.57 32.93 24.05
CA GLY A 284 1.28 34.11 24.50
C GLY A 284 2.60 34.37 23.75
N CYS A 285 2.85 33.70 22.62
CA CYS A 285 4.10 33.79 21.86
C CYS A 285 3.87 34.42 20.49
N LYS A 286 4.72 35.38 20.11
CA LYS A 286 4.75 35.92 18.75
C LYS A 286 5.20 34.86 17.76
N CYS A 287 4.71 34.97 16.52
CA CYS A 287 5.09 34.06 15.45
C CYS A 287 6.57 34.27 15.09
N PRO A 288 7.42 33.22 15.18
CA PRO A 288 8.84 33.36 14.87
C PRO A 288 9.10 33.70 13.39
N LYS A 289 8.19 33.30 12.48
CA LYS A 289 8.34 33.55 11.03
C LYS A 289 7.99 34.96 10.59
N CYS A 290 6.92 35.55 11.12
CA CYS A 290 6.43 36.86 10.64
C CYS A 290 6.51 37.98 11.69
N GLY A 291 6.68 37.68 12.98
CA GLY A 291 6.68 38.65 14.08
C GLY A 291 5.34 39.34 14.35
N ALA A 292 4.47 39.49 13.34
CA ALA A 292 3.20 40.20 13.43
C ALA A 292 2.10 39.38 14.13
N GLY A 293 1.94 38.11 13.75
CA GLY A 293 0.92 37.22 14.31
C GLY A 293 1.30 36.61 15.66
N THR A 294 0.31 36.01 16.31
CA THR A 294 0.45 35.24 17.56
C THR A 294 0.25 33.74 17.26
N MET A 295 1.01 32.90 17.95
CA MET A 295 0.91 31.45 17.79
C MET A 295 -0.27 30.91 18.62
N GLN A 296 -1.15 30.17 17.99
CA GLN A 296 -2.37 29.62 18.58
C GLN A 296 -2.23 28.10 18.74
N PHE A 297 -2.50 27.60 19.95
CA PHE A 297 -2.42 26.18 20.27
C PHE A 297 -3.72 25.47 19.87
N TYR A 298 -3.59 24.50 18.98
CA TYR A 298 -4.62 23.53 18.64
C TYR A 298 -4.18 22.14 19.11
N GLY A 299 -5.08 21.15 19.05
CA GLY A 299 -4.85 19.83 19.64
C GLY A 299 -3.50 19.18 19.29
N LYS A 300 -3.09 19.21 18.01
CA LYS A 300 -1.83 18.61 17.53
C LYS A 300 -0.91 19.56 16.76
N VAL A 301 -1.34 20.79 16.52
CA VAL A 301 -0.60 21.79 15.75
C VAL A 301 -0.68 23.12 16.46
N VAL A 302 0.37 23.91 16.37
CA VAL A 302 0.39 25.30 16.82
C VAL A 302 0.55 26.14 15.57
N ARG A 303 -0.36 27.09 15.34
CA ARG A 303 -0.43 27.84 14.06
C ARG A 303 -0.44 29.34 14.30
N CYS A 304 0.27 30.08 13.45
CA CYS A 304 0.14 31.54 13.40
C CYS A 304 -1.28 31.96 13.00
N ASP A 305 -1.87 32.92 13.72
CA ASP A 305 -3.18 33.49 13.43
C ASP A 305 -3.18 34.51 12.27
N ASN A 306 -2.03 35.04 11.88
CA ASN A 306 -1.91 35.87 10.69
C ASN A 306 -2.19 35.02 9.43
N ALA A 307 -3.25 35.36 8.71
CA ALA A 307 -3.72 34.65 7.52
C ALA A 307 -2.67 34.56 6.40
N GLU A 308 -1.82 35.58 6.25
CA GLU A 308 -0.77 35.61 5.23
C GLU A 308 0.45 34.75 5.59
N CYS A 309 0.65 34.47 6.89
CA CYS A 309 1.78 33.68 7.38
C CYS A 309 1.40 32.20 7.56
N GLY A 310 0.38 31.95 8.39
CA GLY A 310 -0.18 30.62 8.65
C GLY A 310 0.82 29.54 9.11
N LEU A 311 2.02 29.90 9.60
CA LEU A 311 3.09 28.95 9.97
C LEU A 311 2.54 27.80 10.86
N PRO A 312 2.62 26.54 10.41
CA PRO A 312 2.20 25.39 11.21
C PRO A 312 3.40 24.75 11.92
N VAL A 313 3.26 24.51 13.22
CA VAL A 313 4.22 23.79 14.06
C VAL A 313 3.53 22.55 14.64
N PHE A 314 3.79 21.38 14.06
CA PHE A 314 3.21 20.12 14.55
C PHE A 314 3.84 19.71 15.89
N ARG A 315 3.02 19.25 16.84
CA ARG A 315 3.47 18.85 18.18
C ARG A 315 4.05 17.45 18.23
N LEU A 316 3.55 16.55 17.40
CA LEU A 316 4.06 15.17 17.33
C LEU A 316 5.34 15.16 16.52
N LYS A 317 6.48 14.82 17.13
CA LYS A 317 7.79 14.65 16.49
C LYS A 317 8.33 13.27 16.76
N ALA A 318 8.64 12.49 15.71
CA ALA A 318 9.25 11.15 15.84
C ALA A 318 8.62 10.27 16.94
N ASN A 319 7.29 10.12 16.91
CA ASN A 319 6.46 9.38 17.89
C ASN A 319 6.46 9.93 19.33
N ARG A 320 6.83 11.19 19.53
CA ARG A 320 6.76 11.89 20.81
C ARG A 320 5.99 13.19 20.66
N THR A 321 4.99 13.44 21.51
CA THR A 321 4.26 14.71 21.52
C THR A 321 5.01 15.73 22.38
N LEU A 322 5.29 16.90 21.82
CA LEU A 322 5.88 18.03 22.53
C LEU A 322 4.86 18.65 23.50
N SER A 323 5.30 18.92 24.74
CA SER A 323 4.48 19.61 25.75
C SER A 323 4.25 21.08 25.38
N ASP A 324 3.34 21.74 26.10
CA ASP A 324 3.07 23.16 25.81
C ASP A 324 4.30 24.04 26.06
N ASP A 325 5.05 23.76 27.12
CA ASP A 325 6.28 24.48 27.46
C ASP A 325 7.42 24.19 26.47
N GLU A 326 7.52 22.95 25.96
CA GLU A 326 8.50 22.60 24.94
C GLU A 326 8.24 23.36 23.63
N ILE A 327 6.98 23.49 23.23
CA ILE A 327 6.61 24.30 22.07
C ILE A 327 6.89 25.77 22.35
N LYS A 328 6.57 26.30 23.53
CA LYS A 328 6.88 27.69 23.87
C LYS A 328 8.37 27.99 23.74
N ASN A 329 9.24 27.14 24.28
CA ASN A 329 10.69 27.27 24.12
C ASN A 329 11.11 27.28 22.63
N LEU A 330 10.53 26.37 21.82
CA LEU A 330 10.80 26.35 20.38
C LEU A 330 10.38 27.65 19.68
N LEU A 331 9.23 28.21 20.07
CA LEU A 331 8.71 29.44 19.48
C LEU A 331 9.46 30.70 19.92
N THR A 332 9.94 30.75 21.16
CA THR A 332 10.65 31.93 21.70
C THR A 332 12.14 31.90 21.41
N ASP A 333 12.77 30.74 21.57
CA ASP A 333 14.23 30.60 21.54
C ASP A 333 14.72 30.05 20.19
N GLY A 334 13.79 29.65 19.31
CA GLY A 334 14.08 28.97 18.06
C GLY A 334 14.48 27.50 18.22
N HIS A 335 14.61 27.01 19.46
CA HIS A 335 15.00 25.64 19.78
C HIS A 335 14.44 25.16 21.13
N THR A 336 14.27 23.85 21.29
CA THR A 336 13.95 23.25 22.59
C THR A 336 15.21 23.01 23.43
N LYS A 337 15.03 22.64 24.71
CA LYS A 337 16.09 21.94 25.45
C LYS A 337 16.33 20.56 24.85
N LEU A 338 17.38 19.84 25.30
CA LEU A 338 17.58 18.45 24.91
C LEU A 338 16.39 17.61 25.40
N LEU A 339 15.61 17.06 24.47
CA LEU A 339 14.44 16.24 24.78
C LEU A 339 14.78 14.77 24.58
N LYS A 340 14.23 13.92 25.46
CA LYS A 340 14.44 12.48 25.43
C LYS A 340 13.23 11.73 24.90
N GLY A 341 13.46 10.53 24.39
CA GLY A 341 12.40 9.58 24.05
C GLY A 341 11.79 9.74 22.67
N PHE A 342 12.49 10.39 21.73
CA PHE A 342 12.13 10.29 20.31
C PHE A 342 12.43 8.89 19.80
N LYS A 343 11.67 8.41 18.82
CA LYS A 343 11.92 7.11 18.19
C LYS A 343 12.24 7.28 16.72
N SER A 344 13.38 6.75 16.31
CA SER A 344 13.78 6.72 14.90
C SER A 344 12.81 5.88 14.07
N LYS A 345 12.89 5.98 12.75
CA LYS A 345 12.16 5.12 11.81
C LYS A 345 12.39 3.61 12.05
N GLN A 346 13.49 3.25 12.72
CA GLN A 346 13.83 1.87 13.11
C GLN A 346 13.35 1.50 14.53
N GLY A 347 12.58 2.37 15.19
CA GLY A 347 12.10 2.18 16.56
C GLY A 347 13.13 2.44 17.66
N LYS A 348 14.39 2.72 17.31
CA LYS A 348 15.45 3.04 18.29
C LYS A 348 15.21 4.40 18.90
N SER A 349 15.27 4.48 20.22
CA SER A 349 15.14 5.73 20.96
C SER A 349 16.37 6.63 20.75
N PHE A 350 16.15 7.93 20.66
CA PHE A 350 17.20 8.93 20.63
C PHE A 350 16.78 10.21 21.37
N ASP A 351 17.79 10.99 21.75
CA ASP A 351 17.62 12.29 22.40
C ASP A 351 18.09 13.36 21.41
N ALA A 352 17.34 14.45 21.30
CA ALA A 352 17.64 15.53 20.36
C ALA A 352 17.05 16.87 20.83
N VAL A 353 17.63 17.96 20.35
CA VAL A 353 17.02 19.28 20.36
C VAL A 353 16.16 19.41 19.11
N VAL A 354 14.95 19.96 19.23
CA VAL A 354 14.15 20.36 18.07
C VAL A 354 14.40 21.84 17.84
N ALA A 355 14.75 22.24 16.62
CA ALA A 355 15.01 23.63 16.27
C ALA A 355 14.34 24.00 14.93
N PHE A 356 14.20 25.28 14.63
CA PHE A 356 13.81 25.74 13.30
C PHE A 356 15.01 25.80 12.35
N ASP A 357 14.81 25.40 11.10
CA ASP A 357 15.73 25.71 9.99
C ASP A 357 15.44 27.11 9.40
N GLY A 358 16.15 27.48 8.33
CA GLY A 358 16.00 28.79 7.68
C GLY A 358 14.61 29.04 7.07
N ASP A 359 13.84 27.97 6.82
CA ASP A 359 12.48 28.03 6.27
C ASP A 359 11.41 27.84 7.36
N TYR A 360 11.81 27.81 8.64
CA TYR A 360 10.97 27.54 9.81
C TYR A 360 10.34 26.13 9.82
N ASN A 361 10.96 25.16 9.17
CA ASN A 361 10.67 23.75 9.41
C ASN A 361 11.39 23.27 10.66
N THR A 362 10.79 22.31 11.37
CA THR A 362 11.42 21.74 12.57
C THR A 362 12.43 20.65 12.19
N VAL A 363 13.66 20.76 12.66
CA VAL A 363 14.76 19.81 12.47
C VAL A 363 15.27 19.27 13.80
N PHE A 364 15.91 18.10 13.78
CA PHE A 364 16.59 17.54 14.95
C PHE A 364 18.06 17.94 14.96
N VAL A 365 18.50 18.58 16.04
CA VAL A 365 19.90 18.90 16.32
C VAL A 365 20.41 17.95 17.40
N PHE A 366 21.47 17.21 17.09
CA PHE A 366 22.06 16.25 18.01
C PHE A 366 23.27 16.87 18.70
N PRO A 367 23.40 16.74 20.03
CA PRO A 367 24.58 17.24 20.73
C PRO A 367 25.84 16.51 20.27
N GLU A 368 26.96 17.23 20.17
CA GLU A 368 28.25 16.65 19.81
C GLU A 368 28.64 15.52 20.78
N ARG A 369 28.99 14.36 20.23
CA ARG A 369 29.49 13.24 21.03
C ARG A 369 30.86 13.62 21.57
N LYS A 370 30.98 13.82 22.89
CA LYS A 370 32.29 13.84 23.57
C LYS A 370 32.98 12.49 23.32
N SER A 371 34.02 12.48 22.48
CA SER A 371 34.87 11.30 22.30
C SER A 371 35.59 11.01 23.62
N LYS A 372 35.40 9.80 24.16
CA LYS A 372 36.26 9.33 25.26
C LYS A 372 37.65 9.11 24.69
N ALA A 373 38.59 10.00 25.00
CA ALA A 373 40.00 9.79 24.75
C ALA A 373 40.43 8.49 25.46
N THR A 374 40.75 7.45 24.68
CA THR A 374 41.40 6.25 25.16
C THR A 374 42.82 6.61 25.61
N SER A 375 43.04 6.66 26.92
CA SER A 375 44.38 6.77 27.50
C SER A 375 45.21 5.54 27.12
N ALA A 376 46.15 5.70 26.20
CA ALA A 376 47.16 4.69 25.91
C ALA A 376 48.08 4.53 27.13
N LYS A 377 47.91 3.42 27.86
CA LYS A 377 48.87 2.96 28.88
C LYS A 377 50.16 2.56 28.16
N ARG A 378 51.19 3.41 28.21
CA ARG A 378 52.58 3.03 27.94
C ARG A 378 53.02 2.02 29.00
N ARG A 379 53.23 0.76 28.61
CA ARG A 379 54.05 -0.19 29.38
C ARG A 379 55.52 0.07 29.02
N LYS A 380 56.35 0.26 30.04
CA LYS A 380 57.80 0.13 29.96
C LYS A 380 58.18 -1.33 29.77
#